data_AF-A0A8T5NK20-F1
#
_entry.id   AF-A0A8T5NK20-F1
#
_cell.length_a   1.000
_cell.length_b   1.000
_cell.length_c   1.000
_cell.angle_alpha   90.00
_cell.angle_beta   90.00
_cell.angle_gamma   90.00
#
_symmetry.space_group_name_H-M   'P 1'
#
loop_
_entity.id
_entity.type
_entity.pdbx_description
1 polymer ?
#
loop_
_entity_poly.entity_id
_entity_poly.type
_entity_poly.pdbx_seq_one_letter_code
_entity_poly.pdbx_strand_id
1 'polypeptide(L)'
;MNAIESASRELIEQILRKEITSEQELNAAKKAASVRYKLSSILSNSRILAAAKDEEKPAVLELLQLKPIRTLSGVAVVAAMTSPAPCPHGLCLPCPGGPSSK
;
A
#
# COMPACT_ATOMS: atom_id res chain seq x y z
N MET A 1 -9.26 15.05 -22.08
CA MET A 1 -8.70 13.79 -21.55
C MET A 1 -7.20 13.83 -21.72
N ASN A 2 -6.44 13.73 -20.63
CA ASN A 2 -4.99 13.73 -20.70
C ASN A 2 -4.50 12.39 -21.26
N ALA A 3 -3.44 12.39 -22.09
CA ALA A 3 -2.85 11.16 -22.64
C ALA A 3 -2.46 10.15 -21.56
N ILE A 4 -2.09 10.65 -20.37
CA ILE A 4 -1.76 9.85 -19.18
C ILE A 4 -2.99 9.15 -18.62
N GLU A 5 -4.15 9.81 -18.57
CA GLU A 5 -5.40 9.22 -18.07
C GLU A 5 -5.88 8.10 -19.00
N SER A 6 -5.82 8.34 -20.32
CA SER A 6 -6.18 7.35 -21.32
C SER A 6 -5.27 6.12 -21.26
N ALA A 7 -3.95 6.33 -21.18
CA ALA A 7 -2.98 5.24 -21.01
C ALA A 7 -3.20 4.45 -19.71
N SER A 8 -3.53 5.16 -18.61
CA SER A 8 -3.79 4.52 -17.31
C SER A 8 -5.06 3.68 -17.35
N ARG A 9 -6.14 4.19 -17.96
CA ARG A 9 -7.41 3.47 -18.11
C ARG A 9 -7.25 2.21 -18.94
N GLU A 10 -6.53 2.29 -20.06
CA GLU A 10 -6.25 1.12 -20.91
C GLU A 10 -5.54 0.01 -20.13
N LEU A 11 -4.51 0.36 -19.36
CA LEU A 11 -3.77 -0.63 -18.56
C LEU A 11 -4.62 -1.23 -17.44
N ILE A 12 -5.49 -0.44 -16.80
CA ILE A 12 -6.44 -0.95 -15.80
C ILE A 12 -7.37 -1.97 -16.44
N GLU A 13 -7.91 -1.69 -17.63
CA GLU A 13 -8.79 -2.62 -18.34
C GLU A 13 -8.07 -3.93 -18.70
N GLN A 14 -6.82 -3.86 -19.18
CA GLN A 14 -6.02 -5.06 -19.48
C GLN A 14 -5.76 -5.91 -18.23
N ILE A 15 -5.51 -5.27 -17.08
CA ILE A 15 -5.36 -5.96 -15.79
C ILE A 15 -6.67 -6.62 -15.36
N LEU A 16 -7.81 -5.90 -15.45
CA LEU A 16 -9.13 -6.43 -15.10
C LEU A 16 -9.56 -7.61 -15.98
N ARG A 17 -9.17 -7.60 -17.27
CA ARG A 17 -9.38 -8.70 -18.21
C ARG A 17 -8.44 -9.88 -18.00
N LYS A 18 -7.49 -9.79 -17.06
CA LYS A 18 -6.43 -10.78 -16.82
C LYS A 18 -5.54 -11.01 -18.04
N GLU A 19 -5.38 -10.01 -18.90
CA GLU A 19 -4.40 -10.03 -20.00
C GLU A 19 -2.97 -9.78 -19.49
N ILE A 20 -2.86 -9.08 -18.35
CA ILE A 20 -1.62 -8.85 -17.62
C ILE A 20 -1.73 -9.58 -16.29
N THR A 21 -0.86 -10.56 -16.09
CA THR A 21 -0.84 -11.42 -14.90
C THR A 21 0.52 -11.45 -14.20
N SER A 22 1.57 -10.95 -14.86
CA SER A 22 2.91 -10.87 -14.29
C SER A 22 3.48 -9.45 -14.29
N GLU A 23 4.45 -9.21 -13.41
CA GLU A 23 5.18 -7.93 -13.36
C GLU A 23 5.94 -7.64 -14.67
N GLN A 24 6.44 -8.69 -15.33
CA GLN A 24 7.13 -8.59 -16.62
C GLN A 24 6.18 -8.10 -17.72
N GLU A 25 5.00 -8.71 -17.82
CA GLU A 25 3.94 -8.29 -18.75
C GLU A 25 3.48 -6.86 -18.46
N LEU A 26 3.31 -6.52 -17.19
CA LEU A 26 2.93 -5.19 -16.76
C LEU A 26 3.97 -4.14 -17.19
N ASN A 27 5.25 -4.42 -17.03
CA ASN A 27 6.33 -3.51 -17.43
C ASN A 27 6.43 -3.37 -18.96
N ALA A 28 6.22 -4.46 -19.71
CA ALA A 28 6.13 -4.42 -21.16
C ALA A 28 4.93 -3.59 -21.63
N ALA A 29 3.75 -3.77 -21.01
CA ALA A 29 2.53 -3.03 -21.32
C ALA A 29 2.68 -1.54 -21.00
N LYS A 30 3.29 -1.17 -19.87
CA LYS A 30 3.62 0.24 -19.55
C LYS A 30 4.51 0.85 -20.62
N LYS A 31 5.55 0.14 -21.08
CA LYS A 31 6.44 0.64 -22.13
C LYS A 31 5.69 0.82 -23.45
N ALA A 32 4.89 -0.17 -23.86
CA ALA A 32 4.08 -0.11 -25.08
C ALA A 32 3.04 1.04 -25.04
N ALA A 33 2.35 1.22 -23.91
CA ALA A 33 1.44 2.34 -23.71
C ALA A 33 2.18 3.68 -23.74
N SER A 34 3.33 3.79 -23.07
CA SER A 34 4.11 5.04 -23.03
C SER A 34 4.56 5.48 -24.43
N VAL A 35 4.93 4.53 -25.30
CA VAL A 35 5.24 4.82 -26.71
C VAL A 35 3.98 5.22 -27.49
N ARG A 36 2.87 4.47 -27.37
CA ARG A 36 1.62 4.74 -28.10
C ARG A 36 1.03 6.12 -27.78
N TYR A 37 1.03 6.50 -26.50
CA TYR A 37 0.53 7.78 -26.03
C TYR A 37 1.57 8.90 -26.02
N LYS A 38 2.79 8.64 -26.54
CA LYS A 38 3.90 9.61 -26.61
C LYS A 38 4.21 10.28 -25.27
N LEU A 39 4.24 9.49 -24.20
CA LEU A 39 4.55 9.97 -22.86
C LEU A 39 6.04 10.28 -22.75
N SER A 40 6.37 11.32 -21.99
CA SER A 40 7.76 11.73 -21.73
C SER A 40 8.55 10.76 -20.85
N SER A 41 7.85 9.89 -20.11
CA SER A 41 8.43 8.87 -19.25
C SER A 41 7.56 7.62 -19.23
N ILE A 42 8.12 6.52 -18.73
CA ILE A 42 7.35 5.31 -18.44
C ILE A 42 6.29 5.65 -17.37
N LEU A 43 5.07 5.16 -17.59
CA LEU A 43 3.96 5.36 -16.66
C LEU A 43 4.22 4.68 -15.30
N SER A 44 4.06 5.43 -14.20
CA SER A 44 4.31 4.91 -12.85
C SER A 44 3.11 4.13 -12.30
N ASN A 45 3.36 3.13 -11.44
CA ASN A 45 2.31 2.36 -10.78
C ASN A 45 1.36 3.26 -9.97
N SER A 46 1.89 4.30 -9.33
CA SER A 46 1.09 5.28 -8.56
C SER A 46 0.10 6.04 -9.43
N ARG A 47 0.47 6.39 -10.69
CA ARG A 47 -0.42 7.07 -11.64
C ARG A 47 -1.54 6.14 -12.11
N ILE A 48 -1.22 4.88 -12.40
CA ILE A 48 -2.20 3.86 -12.78
C ILE A 48 -3.18 3.64 -11.63
N LEU A 49 -2.67 3.46 -10.41
CA LEU A 49 -3.50 3.25 -9.22
C LEU A 49 -4.41 4.45 -8.91
N ALA A 50 -3.93 5.68 -9.12
CA ALA A 50 -4.73 6.89 -8.92
C ALA A 50 -5.89 7.03 -9.93
N ALA A 51 -5.79 6.40 -11.10
CA ALA A 51 -6.85 6.40 -12.11
C ALA A 51 -7.90 5.29 -11.92
N ALA A 52 -7.62 4.30 -11.08
CA ALA A 52 -8.53 3.19 -10.79
C ALA A 52 -9.70 3.64 -9.90
N LYS A 53 -10.89 3.13 -10.19
CA LYS A 53 -12.08 3.31 -9.33
C LYS A 53 -11.92 2.49 -8.05
N ASP A 54 -12.65 2.85 -7.00
CA ASP A 54 -12.55 2.16 -5.70
C ASP A 54 -12.88 0.66 -5.80
N GLU A 55 -13.81 0.28 -6.67
CA GLU A 55 -14.16 -1.14 -6.93
C GLU A 55 -13.04 -1.91 -7.66
N GLU A 56 -12.25 -1.22 -8.48
CA GLU A 56 -11.18 -1.81 -9.31
C GLU A 56 -9.89 -1.96 -8.50
N LYS A 57 -9.66 -1.07 -7.52
CA LYS A 57 -8.43 -1.01 -6.71
C LYS A 57 -7.98 -2.36 -6.15
N PRO A 58 -8.84 -3.24 -5.58
CA PRO A 58 -8.39 -4.52 -5.04
C PRO A 58 -7.72 -5.42 -6.08
N ALA A 59 -8.29 -5.50 -7.29
CA ALA A 59 -7.76 -6.34 -8.37
C ALA A 59 -6.46 -5.78 -8.95
N VAL A 60 -6.37 -4.45 -9.05
CA VAL A 60 -5.21 -3.80 -9.66
C VAL A 60 -4.05 -3.68 -8.65
N LEU A 61 -4.33 -3.57 -7.35
CA LEU A 61 -3.32 -3.50 -6.28
C LEU A 61 -2.42 -4.74 -6.24
N GLU A 62 -2.97 -5.92 -6.53
CA GLU A 62 -2.22 -7.19 -6.48
C GLU A 62 -0.98 -7.16 -7.41
N LEU A 63 -1.11 -6.51 -8.57
CA LEU A 63 -0.04 -6.38 -9.57
C LEU A 63 0.75 -5.07 -9.46
N LEU A 64 0.13 -3.99 -8.98
CA LEU A 64 0.77 -2.68 -8.89
C LEU A 64 1.57 -2.47 -7.59
N GLN A 65 1.34 -3.28 -6.56
CA GLN A 65 2.00 -3.15 -5.27
C GLN A 65 3.48 -3.56 -5.37
N LEU A 66 4.39 -2.59 -5.21
CA LEU A 66 5.84 -2.81 -5.29
C LEU A 66 6.37 -3.75 -4.20
N LYS A 67 5.82 -3.64 -2.98
CA LYS A 67 6.22 -4.45 -1.83
C LYS A 67 4.98 -4.76 -0.99
N PRO A 68 4.68 -6.03 -0.70
CA PRO A 68 3.67 -6.37 0.28
C PRO A 68 4.16 -5.89 1.65
N ILE A 69 3.61 -4.77 2.12
CA ILE A 69 3.89 -4.22 3.45
C ILE A 69 2.62 -4.35 4.29
N ARG A 70 2.76 -4.88 5.50
CA ARG A 70 1.64 -5.01 6.44
C ARG A 70 1.26 -3.67 7.09
N THR A 71 2.17 -2.71 7.10
CA THR A 71 1.99 -1.37 7.69
C THR A 71 2.52 -0.31 6.75
N LEU A 72 1.90 0.88 6.74
CA LEU A 72 2.27 2.01 5.88
C LEU A 72 3.73 2.47 6.07
N SER A 73 4.28 2.36 7.28
CA SER A 73 5.68 2.70 7.58
C SER A 73 6.65 1.54 7.36
N GLY A 74 6.17 0.32 7.13
CA GLY A 74 6.98 -0.89 7.15
C GLY A 74 7.47 -1.32 8.54
N VAL A 75 7.08 -0.61 9.60
CA VAL A 75 7.41 -0.95 11.01
C VAL A 75 6.20 -1.62 11.66
N ALA A 76 6.42 -2.75 12.34
CA ALA A 76 5.42 -3.42 13.15
C ALA A 76 5.64 -3.06 14.63
N VAL A 77 4.75 -2.26 15.22
CA VAL A 77 4.83 -1.88 16.63
C VAL A 77 4.33 -3.04 17.49
N VAL A 78 5.20 -3.57 18.35
CA VAL A 78 4.86 -4.61 19.33
C VAL A 78 5.05 -4.03 20.72
N ALA A 79 3.96 -3.86 21.46
CA ALA A 79 3.99 -3.49 22.87
C ALA A 79 3.88 -4.76 23.72
N ALA A 80 4.83 -4.94 24.64
CA ALA A 80 4.81 -6.01 25.63
C ALA A 80 4.97 -5.41 27.02
N MET A 81 4.32 -6.04 28.00
CA MET A 81 4.44 -5.69 29.41
C MET A 81 5.08 -6.86 30.15
N THR A 82 5.98 -6.56 31.08
CA THR A 82 6.50 -7.56 32.01
C THR A 82 5.47 -7.87 33.10
N SER A 83 5.70 -8.93 33.87
CA SER A 83 4.85 -9.25 35.02
C SER A 83 4.70 -8.03 35.94
N PRO A 84 3.48 -7.74 36.43
CA PRO A 84 3.26 -6.63 37.35
C PRO A 84 4.09 -6.79 38.63
N ALA A 85 4.83 -5.75 39.01
CA ALA A 85 5.62 -5.69 40.23
C ALA A 85 5.38 -4.36 40.97
N PRO A 86 5.44 -4.34 42.32
CA PRO A 86 5.28 -3.11 43.08
C PRO A 86 6.45 -2.15 42.84
N CYS A 87 6.17 -0.85 42.82
CA CYS A 87 7.20 0.18 42.68
C CYS A 87 8.06 0.25 43.96
N PRO A 88 9.38 0.47 43.86
CA PRO A 88 10.29 0.46 45.01
C PRO A 88 10.03 1.59 46.00
N HIS A 89 9.39 2.67 45.57
CA HIS A 89 9.03 3.81 46.40
C HIS A 89 7.56 3.79 46.86
N GLY A 90 6.82 2.69 46.60
CA GLY A 90 5.40 2.59 46.90
C GLY A 90 4.49 3.27 45.85
N LEU A 91 3.23 3.51 46.23
CA LEU A 91 2.18 4.03 45.32
C LEU A 91 2.27 5.55 45.17
N CYS A 92 2.37 6.03 43.92
CA CYS A 92 2.30 7.46 43.62
C CYS A 92 0.86 7.97 43.63
N LEU A 93 0.65 9.23 44.04
CA LEU A 93 -0.67 9.88 44.06
C LEU A 93 -1.43 9.83 42.70
N PRO A 94 -0.79 10.07 41.54
CA PRO A 94 -1.49 9.98 40.25
C PRO A 94 -1.56 8.54 39.67
N CYS A 95 -1.05 7.51 40.37
CA CYS A 95 -0.96 6.17 39.80
C CYS A 95 -2.36 5.52 39.75
N PRO A 96 -2.91 5.23 38.56
CA PRO A 96 -4.29 4.76 38.44
C PRO A 96 -4.46 3.25 38.70
N GLY A 97 -3.37 2.51 38.93
CA GLY A 97 -3.41 1.06 39.14
C GLY A 97 -2.07 0.47 39.61
N GLY A 98 -1.94 -0.84 39.53
CA GLY A 98 -0.73 -1.59 39.90
C GLY A 98 -0.99 -2.66 40.96
N PRO A 99 0.00 -3.51 41.29
CA PRO A 99 -0.18 -4.64 42.20
C PRO A 99 -0.56 -4.24 43.63
N SER A 100 -0.14 -3.04 44.04
CA SER A 100 -0.43 -2.48 45.36
C SER A 100 -1.65 -1.54 45.38
N SER A 101 -2.31 -1.36 44.23
CA SER A 101 -3.56 -0.63 44.15
C SER A 101 -4.69 -1.59 44.47
N LYS A 102 -5.33 -1.42 45.63
CA LYS A 102 -6.64 -2.03 45.90
C LYS A 102 -7.74 -1.12 45.40
#